data_AF-A0A352VM67-F1
#
_entry.id   AF-A0A352VM67-F1
#
_cell.length_a   1.000
_cell.length_b   1.000
_cell.length_c   1.000
_cell.angle_alpha   90.00
_cell.angle_beta   90.00
_cell.angle_gamma   90.00
#
_symmetry.space_group_name_H-M   'P 1'
#
loop_
_entity.id
_entity.type
_entity.pdbx_description
1 polymer ?
#
loop_
_entity_poly.entity_id
_entity_poly.type
_entity_poly.pdbx_seq_one_letter_code
_entity_poly.pdbx_strand_id
1 'polypeptide(L)' 'LVRNASLLFAGKDVRLRVERADTLFTGDYEPGQILRVPIAHGEGNYEADEATLKHLEDEGHVVFRYVDAEGEA' A
#
# COMPACT_ATOMS: atom_id res chain seq x y z
N LEU A 1 7.25 2.87 -11.13
CA LEU A 1 5.83 2.45 -11.12
C LEU A 1 5.27 2.74 -12.51
N VAL A 2 4.29 1.98 -12.96
CA VAL A 2 3.63 2.20 -14.24
C VAL A 2 2.43 3.14 -14.06
N ARG A 3 1.86 3.62 -15.18
CA ARG A 3 0.64 4.43 -15.16
C ARG A 3 -0.44 3.74 -14.32
N ASN A 4 -1.20 4.55 -13.58
CA ASN A 4 -2.38 4.08 -12.89
C ASN A 4 -3.29 3.32 -13.88
N ALA A 5 -3.94 2.23 -13.43
CA ALA A 5 -4.83 1.45 -14.28
C ALA A 5 -5.97 2.28 -14.90
N SER A 6 -6.40 3.35 -14.22
CA SER A 6 -7.41 4.30 -14.73
C SER A 6 -6.89 5.24 -15.82
N LEU A 7 -5.57 5.28 -16.05
CA LEU A 7 -4.86 6.23 -16.93
C LEU A 7 -5.02 7.72 -16.53
N LEU A 8 -5.48 7.99 -15.31
CA LEU A 8 -5.70 9.33 -14.77
C LEU A 8 -4.83 9.59 -13.54
N PHE A 9 -4.55 10.87 -13.29
CA PHE A 9 -3.97 11.33 -12.03
C PHE A 9 -4.95 11.10 -10.87
N ALA A 10 -4.48 10.49 -9.78
CA ALA A 10 -5.25 10.30 -8.56
C ALA A 10 -4.80 11.32 -7.50
N GLY A 11 -5.73 12.22 -7.13
CA GLY A 11 -5.58 13.19 -6.04
C GLY A 11 -6.71 13.04 -5.04
N LYS A 12 -6.56 12.18 -4.02
CA LYS A 12 -7.61 11.88 -3.04
C LYS A 12 -7.03 11.35 -1.73
N ASP A 13 -7.81 11.41 -0.67
CA ASP A 13 -7.50 10.69 0.56
C ASP A 13 -7.87 9.21 0.40
N VAL A 14 -6.97 8.32 0.83
CA VAL A 14 -7.16 6.87 0.85
C VAL A 14 -7.00 6.33 2.26
N ARG A 15 -7.41 5.08 2.46
CA ARG A 15 -7.12 4.32 3.68
C ARG A 15 -6.01 3.33 3.40
N LEU A 16 -5.02 3.30 4.29
CA LEU A 16 -3.92 2.35 4.26
C LEU A 16 -3.90 1.59 5.57
N ARG A 17 -3.86 0.26 5.51
CA ARG A 17 -3.61 -0.59 6.68
C ARG A 17 -2.10 -0.79 6.84
N VAL A 18 -1.61 -0.64 8.07
CA VAL A 18 -0.22 -0.93 8.44
C VAL A 18 -0.04 -2.45 8.46
N GLU A 19 0.70 -2.99 7.51
CA GLU A 19 1.03 -4.42 7.46
C GLU A 19 2.27 -4.72 8.32
N ARG A 20 3.21 -3.76 8.42
CA ARG A 20 4.42 -3.87 9.24
C ARG A 20 4.70 -2.64 10.09
N ALA A 21 4.81 -2.86 11.39
CA ALA A 21 5.22 -1.87 12.38
C ALA A 21 6.60 -2.17 12.99
N ASP A 22 7.33 -3.17 12.48
CA ASP A 22 8.65 -3.57 12.97
C ASP A 22 9.82 -2.89 12.22
N THR A 23 9.52 -1.90 11.38
CA THR A 23 10.53 -1.13 10.65
C THR A 23 10.89 0.16 11.38
N LEU A 24 12.09 0.70 11.14
CA LEU A 24 12.51 1.99 11.69
C LEU A 24 11.56 3.15 11.32
N PHE A 25 10.84 3.04 10.20
CA PHE A 25 9.93 4.08 9.72
C PHE A 25 8.50 3.92 10.22
N THR A 26 8.13 2.74 10.72
CA THR A 26 6.76 2.42 11.12
C THR A 26 6.61 1.97 12.57
N GLY A 27 7.69 2.05 13.36
CA GLY A 27 7.75 1.62 14.76
C GLY A 27 6.77 2.30 15.72
N ASP A 28 6.28 3.49 15.37
CA ASP A 28 5.30 4.24 16.18
C ASP A 28 3.84 3.93 15.79
N TYR A 29 3.62 3.05 14.81
CA TYR A 29 2.27 2.56 14.44
C TYR A 29 2.01 1.19 15.06
N GLU A 30 0.73 0.80 15.09
CA GLU A 30 0.33 -0.54 15.47
C GLU A 30 0.09 -1.42 14.22
N PRO A 31 0.47 -2.71 14.22
CA PRO A 31 0.06 -3.65 13.17
C PRO A 31 -1.48 -3.64 13.01
N GLY A 32 -1.95 -3.53 11.77
CA GLY A 32 -3.38 -3.45 11.46
C GLY A 32 -4.01 -2.07 11.64
N GLN A 33 -3.27 -1.07 12.13
CA GLN A 33 -3.77 0.31 12.22
C GLN A 33 -4.17 0.84 10.84
N ILE A 34 -5.32 1.51 10.76
CA ILE A 34 -5.79 2.15 9.54
C ILE A 34 -5.44 3.64 9.56
N LEU A 35 -4.69 4.07 8.55
CA LEU A 35 -4.26 5.45 8.34
C LEU A 35 -5.08 6.10 7.23
N ARG A 36 -5.33 7.41 7.33
CA ARG A 36 -5.91 8.20 6.25
C ARG A 36 -4.82 9.09 5.64
N VAL A 37 -4.46 8.81 4.39
CA VAL A 37 -3.28 9.41 3.74
C VAL A 37 -3.68 10.05 2.41
N PRO A 38 -3.27 11.29 2.11
CA PRO A 38 -3.46 11.88 0.79
C PRO A 38 -2.52 11.25 -0.23
N ILE A 39 -3.03 10.87 -1.40
CA ILE A 39 -2.23 10.45 -2.56
C ILE A 39 -2.32 11.48 -3.68
N ALA A 40 -1.24 11.61 -4.45
CA ALA A 40 -1.11 12.55 -5.56
C ALA A 40 -0.17 11.98 -6.63
N HIS A 41 -0.64 11.03 -7.46
CA HIS A 41 0.20 10.39 -8.49
C HIS A 41 -0.56 10.03 -9.78
N GLY A 42 0.15 10.10 -10.91
CA GLY A 42 -0.29 9.53 -12.20
C GLY A 42 0.34 8.16 -12.51
N GLU A 43 1.40 7.80 -11.78
CA GLU A 43 2.19 6.58 -11.97
C GLU A 43 2.46 5.94 -10.60
N GLY A 44 1.44 5.29 -10.04
CA GLY A 44 1.51 4.63 -8.74
C GLY A 44 1.30 3.12 -8.78
N ASN A 45 1.07 2.55 -9.98
CA ASN A 45 0.78 1.13 -10.09
C ASN A 45 2.09 0.33 -10.07
N TYR A 46 2.24 -0.57 -9.10
CA TYR A 46 3.37 -1.50 -9.05
C TYR A 46 2.99 -2.75 -9.83
N GLU A 47 3.85 -3.17 -10.75
CA GLU A 47 3.66 -4.36 -11.56
C GLU A 47 4.92 -5.23 -11.48
N ALA A 48 4.73 -6.52 -11.27
CA ALA A 48 5.77 -7.52 -11.17
C ALA A 48 5.21 -8.88 -11.58
N ASP A 49 6.07 -9.83 -11.90
CA ASP A 49 5.68 -11.21 -12.15
C ASP A 49 5.17 -11.90 -10.87
N GLU A 50 4.45 -13.01 -11.04
CA GLU A 50 3.84 -13.76 -9.94
C GLU A 50 4.86 -14.25 -8.90
N ALA A 51 6.05 -14.66 -9.31
CA ALA A 51 7.08 -15.15 -8.39
C ALA A 51 7.60 -14.01 -7.52
N THR A 52 7.83 -12.83 -8.11
CA THR A 52 8.21 -11.62 -7.39
C THR A 52 7.12 -11.18 -6.41
N LEU A 53 5.86 -11.14 -6.84
CA LEU A 53 4.73 -10.79 -5.96
C LEU A 53 4.62 -11.77 -4.79
N LYS A 54 4.71 -13.08 -5.05
CA LYS A 54 4.66 -14.10 -4.00
C LYS A 54 5.78 -13.92 -2.99
N HIS A 55 7.00 -13.64 -3.43
CA HIS A 55 8.13 -13.38 -2.54
C HIS A 55 7.90 -12.14 -1.67
N LEU A 56 7.36 -11.06 -2.22
CA LEU A 56 7.02 -9.86 -1.45
C LEU A 56 5.98 -10.14 -0.36
N GLU A 57 4.96 -10.93 -0.67
CA GLU A 57 3.91 -11.30 0.28
C GLU A 57 4.41 -12.27 1.36
N ASP A 58 5.11 -13.34 0.96
CA ASP A 58 5.58 -14.38 1.88
C ASP A 58 6.63 -13.88 2.88
N GLU A 59 7.53 -13.00 2.44
CA GLU A 59 8.59 -12.46 3.28
C GLU A 59 8.18 -11.17 4.01
N GLY A 60 6.91 -10.75 3.83
CA GLY A 60 6.37 -9.56 4.45
C GLY A 60 7.07 -8.29 3.99
N HIS A 61 7.45 -8.15 2.72
CA HIS A 61 8.06 -6.90 2.23
C HIS A 61 7.04 -5.76 2.02
N VAL A 62 5.74 -6.04 2.21
CA VAL A 62 4.66 -5.06 2.14
C VAL A 62 4.50 -4.34 3.47
N VAL A 63 4.67 -3.01 3.48
CA VAL A 63 4.56 -2.18 4.71
C VAL A 63 3.16 -1.60 4.88
N PHE A 64 2.49 -1.24 3.78
CA PHE A 64 1.14 -0.70 3.77
C PHE A 64 0.31 -1.33 2.66
N ARG A 65 -0.99 -1.50 2.91
CA ARG A 65 -1.96 -1.97 1.90
C ARG A 65 -3.14 -1.02 1.79
N TYR A 66 -3.58 -0.72 0.58
CA TYR A 66 -4.83 0.00 0.36
C TYR A 66 -6.00 -0.83 0.89
N VAL A 67 -6.94 -0.19 1.57
CA VAL A 67 -8.14 -0.85 2.10
C VAL A 67 -9.41 -0.02 1.87
N ASP A 68 -10.55 -0.68 1.89
CA ASP A 68 -11.88 -0.07 1.83
C ASP A 68 -12.28 0.60 3.16
N ALA A 69 -13.57 0.92 3.33
CA ALA A 69 -14.05 1.61 4.53
C ALA A 69 -14.10 0.68 5.76
N GLU A 70 -14.21 -0.62 5.51
CA GLU A 70 -14.28 -1.71 6.48
C GLU A 70 -12.88 -2.18 6.92
N GLY A 71 -11.85 -1.84 6.14
CA GLY A 71 -10.45 -2.19 6.42
C GLY A 71 -9.96 -3.42 5.66
N GLU A 72 -10.70 -3.83 4.64
CA GLU A 72 -10.40 -4.97 3.78
C GLU A 72 -9.72 -4.52 2.48
N ALA A 73 -8.83 -5.36 1.96
CA ALA A 73 -7.99 -5.05 0.79
C ALA A 73 -8.54 -5.64 -0.52
#